data_AF-A0A916NLC9-F1
#
_entry.id   AF-A0A916NLC9-F1
#
_cell.length_a   1.000
_cell.length_b   1.000
_cell.length_c   1.000
_cell.angle_alpha   90.00
_cell.angle_beta   90.00
_cell.angle_gamma   90.00
#
_symmetry.space_group_name_H-M   'P 1'
#
loop_
_entity.id
_entity.type
_entity.pdbx_description
1 polymer ?
#
loop_
_entity_poly.entity_id
_entity_poly.type
_entity_poly.pdbx_seq_one_letter_code
_entity_poly.pdbx_strand_id
1 'polypeptide(L)'
;MKFQILTIILLLCGAMNSIAGPADRLPLRSLPLNDLSAFKPTTANWQIVGNAYADRHVAQMLAAMPGKGVLANISDTQNRGHLFTTMEHGDIELELDVMMAKESNSGIYFQGRYELQLQDSWGKKEKPKYGDIGGIYQRTDTVRNVGYEGSAPMVNASKAPGLWQHLRIIFQAPRFDGQGRKIANARFLKVYLNGSLVQDNFEVSGPTRSAGFKDEKPLGPIMIQGNHGRVAFKDIAYKLYDGKGLEISNLSLREFKSTGDSIRNYASQVPLHENTTDSISYLSAVEKEINLLEYKGVFQFPKSGDYLFKLQNGGGGMLIINRDTIVINNGVHHFDEEVVAKYTTTAGPAPFTLIHNKLIGWRKGLALYVEGPGMALHPLHAKGSVFSEPPVTPIVIAPMGGKSVIQRSFIQEAGHKRTHCLSVGTQGAASFTIDLSSGSLFQMWDGAFLETTSMWHRRGNQQNGTPLGTVITLGDELDFAAGNHDQNDKESAFRFLEYNIDNKGLPTFSYLIRDLAVADKIIPSVTERSLTRRITVTSHKDIAFRVASGVRIEELPDGSYAMHDKNYYLTFDQESIKPVLKNSGAYQELTIHVKGTGAQVIQYTLLW
;
A
#
# COMPACT_ATOMS: atom_id res chain seq x y z
N MET A 1 -10.83 49.24 29.33
CA MET A 1 -10.87 49.23 27.85
C MET A 1 -10.37 47.87 27.40
N LYS A 2 -11.27 47.03 26.89
CA LYS A 2 -11.00 45.63 26.48
C LYS A 2 -10.27 45.63 25.13
N PHE A 3 -9.20 44.85 25.00
CA PHE A 3 -8.71 44.39 23.71
C PHE A 3 -8.55 42.88 23.78
N GLN A 4 -9.59 42.16 23.34
CA GLN A 4 -9.53 40.75 22.98
C GLN A 4 -8.84 40.66 21.62
N ILE A 5 -7.66 40.04 21.57
CA ILE A 5 -7.05 39.60 20.32
C ILE A 5 -7.70 38.26 19.97
N LEU A 6 -8.59 38.32 18.99
CA LEU A 6 -9.28 37.17 18.42
C LEU A 6 -8.31 36.47 17.44
N THR A 7 -7.66 35.40 17.89
CA THR A 7 -6.89 34.52 17.02
C THR A 7 -7.87 33.69 16.17
N ILE A 8 -8.10 34.12 14.94
CA ILE A 8 -8.85 33.37 13.94
C ILE A 8 -7.94 32.24 13.45
N ILE A 9 -8.20 31.02 13.94
CA ILE A 9 -7.65 29.79 13.36
C ILE A 9 -8.46 29.51 12.10
N LEU A 10 -7.92 29.88 10.95
CA LEU A 10 -8.47 29.50 9.65
C LEU A 10 -8.17 28.01 9.43
N LEU A 11 -9.17 27.15 9.62
CA LEU A 11 -9.17 25.78 9.11
C LEU A 11 -9.24 25.84 7.58
N LEU A 12 -8.09 25.84 6.93
CA LEU A 12 -7.98 25.54 5.49
C LEU A 12 -8.01 24.02 5.32
N CYS A 13 -9.22 23.46 5.21
CA CYS A 13 -9.44 22.16 4.58
C CYS A 13 -9.15 22.31 3.07
N GLY A 14 -7.87 22.22 2.70
CA GLY A 14 -7.47 22.04 1.31
C GLY A 14 -7.72 20.60 0.88
N ALA A 15 -8.87 20.34 0.26
CA ALA A 15 -9.05 19.11 -0.50
C ALA A 15 -8.09 19.14 -1.70
N MET A 16 -6.98 18.41 -1.59
CA MET A 16 -6.11 18.13 -2.72
C MET A 16 -6.87 17.20 -3.68
N ASN A 17 -7.37 17.76 -4.78
CA ASN A 17 -7.70 16.96 -5.95
C ASN A 17 -6.38 16.56 -6.61
N SER A 18 -5.79 15.45 -6.18
CA SER A 18 -4.88 14.71 -7.04
C SER A 18 -5.69 14.25 -8.25
N ILE A 19 -5.15 14.40 -9.46
CA ILE A 19 -5.66 13.71 -10.64
C ILE A 19 -5.29 12.24 -10.42
N ALA A 20 -6.08 11.57 -9.58
CA ALA A 20 -5.97 10.14 -9.39
C ALA A 20 -6.32 9.48 -10.74
N GLY A 21 -5.48 8.55 -11.17
CA GLY A 21 -5.90 7.56 -12.17
C GLY A 21 -7.24 6.92 -11.73
N PRO A 22 -7.97 6.27 -12.65
CA PRO A 22 -9.23 5.62 -12.30
C PRO A 22 -9.02 4.74 -11.07
N ALA A 23 -9.85 4.94 -10.04
CA ALA A 23 -9.69 4.20 -8.79
C ALA A 23 -9.80 2.69 -9.06
N ASP A 24 -8.74 1.93 -8.74
CA ASP A 24 -8.68 0.49 -8.97
C ASP A 24 -9.60 -0.34 -8.06
N ARG A 25 -10.36 0.33 -7.18
CA ARG A 25 -11.36 -0.25 -6.29
C ARG A 25 -12.37 0.80 -5.87
N LEU A 26 -13.55 0.37 -5.45
CA LEU A 26 -14.52 1.28 -4.82
C LEU A 26 -13.98 1.82 -3.48
N PRO A 27 -14.41 3.00 -3.01
CA PRO A 27 -13.91 3.57 -1.76
C PRO A 27 -14.33 2.71 -0.54
N LEU A 28 -13.47 2.67 0.48
CA LEU A 28 -13.84 2.12 1.79
C LEU A 28 -14.70 3.12 2.56
N ARG A 29 -15.56 2.61 3.44
CA ARG A 29 -16.31 3.44 4.39
C ARG A 29 -15.42 3.78 5.58
N SER A 30 -15.16 5.06 5.79
CA SER A 30 -14.45 5.53 6.99
C SER A 30 -15.28 5.35 8.27
N LEU A 31 -14.61 4.92 9.34
CA LEU A 31 -15.10 4.98 10.71
C LEU A 31 -14.65 6.30 11.33
N PRO A 32 -15.56 7.24 11.59
CA PRO A 32 -15.18 8.58 12.05
C PRO A 32 -14.65 8.53 13.48
N LEU A 33 -13.45 9.10 13.68
CA LEU A 33 -12.79 9.24 14.99
C LEU A 33 -12.99 10.66 15.55
N ASN A 34 -14.26 11.07 15.66
CA ASN A 34 -14.67 12.37 16.22
C ASN A 34 -14.95 12.31 17.73
N ASP A 35 -15.35 11.14 18.19
CA ASP A 35 -15.65 10.73 19.57
C ASP A 35 -15.63 9.19 19.64
N LEU A 36 -15.96 8.61 20.80
CA LEU A 36 -15.96 7.16 21.00
C LEU A 36 -17.32 6.48 20.72
N SER A 37 -18.30 7.16 20.10
CA SER A 37 -19.66 6.62 19.88
C SER A 37 -19.71 5.38 18.98
N ALA A 38 -18.69 5.19 18.13
CA ALA A 38 -18.53 3.99 17.32
C ALA A 38 -18.08 2.77 18.13
N PHE A 39 -17.87 2.90 19.44
CA PHE A 39 -17.28 1.87 20.29
C PHE A 39 -18.03 1.66 21.62
N LYS A 40 -17.85 0.48 22.22
CA LYS A 40 -18.41 0.08 23.51
C LYS A 40 -17.62 -1.10 24.15
N PRO A 41 -17.56 -1.22 25.49
CA PRO A 41 -17.69 -0.11 26.43
C PRO A 41 -16.51 0.87 26.26
N THR A 42 -16.68 2.12 26.65
CA THR A 42 -15.58 3.08 26.72
C THR A 42 -14.98 3.05 28.12
N THR A 43 -13.70 2.70 28.22
CA THR A 43 -12.94 2.69 29.47
C THR A 43 -11.90 3.81 29.46
N ALA A 44 -11.42 4.23 30.62
CA ALA A 44 -10.59 5.43 30.76
C ALA A 44 -9.23 5.38 30.03
N ASN A 45 -8.77 4.18 29.63
CA ASN A 45 -7.58 4.04 28.78
C ASN A 45 -7.81 4.49 27.33
N TRP A 46 -9.06 4.55 26.85
CA TRP A 46 -9.36 4.93 25.46
C TRP A 46 -9.79 6.39 25.35
N GLN A 47 -9.23 7.09 24.37
CA GLN A 47 -9.55 8.48 24.07
C GLN A 47 -9.38 8.82 22.60
N ILE A 48 -10.16 9.80 22.11
CA ILE A 48 -9.95 10.41 20.80
C ILE A 48 -9.05 11.64 20.96
N VAL A 49 -8.01 11.70 20.15
CA VAL A 49 -6.95 12.71 20.19
C VAL A 49 -6.58 13.17 18.77
N GLY A 50 -5.81 14.25 18.66
CA GLY A 50 -5.40 14.82 17.37
C GLY A 50 -4.11 14.22 16.82
N ASN A 51 -3.25 13.75 17.72
CA ASN A 51 -1.97 13.14 17.39
C ASN A 51 -1.50 12.25 18.55
N ALA A 52 -0.59 11.32 18.25
CA ALA A 52 0.08 10.49 19.24
C ALA A 52 1.60 10.52 19.00
N TYR A 53 2.38 10.56 20.07
CA TYR A 53 3.83 10.46 20.03
C TYR A 53 4.27 9.28 20.88
N ALA A 54 5.02 8.35 20.30
CA ALA A 54 5.71 7.32 21.06
C ALA A 54 7.21 7.55 21.00
N ASP A 55 7.85 7.57 22.17
CA ASP A 55 9.29 7.65 22.27
C ASP A 55 9.89 6.27 21.93
N ARG A 56 10.67 6.20 20.85
CA ARG A 56 11.32 4.95 20.39
C ARG A 56 12.43 4.46 21.32
N HIS A 57 12.81 5.24 22.33
CA HIS A 57 13.83 4.89 23.30
C HIS A 57 13.23 4.37 24.61
N VAL A 58 11.99 4.75 24.95
CA VAL A 58 11.34 4.45 26.23
C VAL A 58 10.18 3.47 26.08
N ALA A 59 10.28 2.31 26.74
CA ALA A 59 9.25 1.27 26.69
C ALA A 59 7.89 1.77 27.20
N GLN A 60 6.81 1.39 26.51
CA GLN A 60 5.42 1.78 26.80
C GLN A 60 5.15 3.29 26.85
N MET A 61 6.07 4.13 26.37
CA MET A 61 5.83 5.56 26.30
C MET A 61 4.98 5.89 25.09
N LEU A 62 3.78 6.41 25.34
CA LEU A 62 2.92 7.01 24.33
C LEU A 62 2.22 8.21 24.96
N ALA A 63 2.39 9.38 24.36
CA ALA A 63 1.78 10.63 24.72
C ALA A 63 0.66 10.97 23.73
N ALA A 64 -0.47 11.41 24.25
CA ALA A 64 -1.64 11.79 23.46
C ALA A 64 -1.74 13.32 23.40
N MET A 65 -1.99 13.88 22.22
CA MET A 65 -2.06 15.33 22.00
C MET A 65 -3.49 15.75 21.67
N PRO A 66 -4.01 16.86 22.22
CA PRO A 66 -5.39 17.29 22.00
C PRO A 66 -5.79 17.38 20.52
N GLY A 67 -7.04 17.01 20.20
CA GLY A 67 -7.61 17.10 18.86
C GLY A 67 -8.51 15.91 18.54
N LYS A 68 -8.69 15.61 17.26
CA LYS A 68 -9.52 14.50 16.77
C LYS A 68 -8.85 13.78 15.61
N GLY A 69 -9.30 12.57 15.30
CA GLY A 69 -8.79 11.76 14.17
C GLY A 69 -7.92 10.58 14.58
N VAL A 70 -7.48 10.49 15.84
CA VAL A 70 -6.68 9.37 16.36
C VAL A 70 -7.38 8.74 17.56
N LEU A 71 -7.54 7.42 17.56
CA LEU A 71 -7.97 6.63 18.70
C LEU A 71 -6.73 6.15 19.46
N ALA A 72 -6.52 6.58 20.69
CA ALA A 72 -5.36 6.22 21.50
C ALA A 72 -5.76 5.35 22.71
N ASN A 73 -4.98 4.28 22.93
CA ASN A 73 -4.96 3.49 24.15
C ASN A 73 -3.81 3.94 25.05
N ILE A 74 -4.11 4.69 26.11
CA ILE A 74 -3.17 5.04 27.17
C ILE A 74 -3.45 4.15 28.37
N SER A 75 -3.04 2.89 28.27
CA SER A 75 -3.25 1.91 29.33
C SER A 75 -2.28 2.09 30.50
N ASP A 76 -2.75 1.68 31.67
CA ASP A 76 -1.99 1.60 32.93
C ASP A 76 -2.45 0.39 33.76
N THR A 77 -2.07 0.31 35.04
CA THR A 77 -2.45 -0.82 35.90
C THR A 77 -3.92 -0.86 36.29
N GLN A 78 -4.62 0.27 36.25
CA GLN A 78 -6.03 0.43 36.60
C GLN A 78 -6.93 0.48 35.35
N ASN A 79 -6.42 0.96 34.23
CA ASN A 79 -7.15 1.23 33.01
C ASN A 79 -6.70 0.30 31.88
N ARG A 80 -7.43 -0.82 31.72
CA ARG A 80 -7.06 -1.95 30.84
C ARG A 80 -8.25 -2.52 30.07
N GLY A 81 -9.25 -1.72 29.75
CA GLY A 81 -10.45 -2.21 29.05
C GLY A 81 -10.17 -2.50 27.58
N HIS A 82 -10.74 -3.58 27.04
CA HIS A 82 -10.85 -3.80 25.60
C HIS A 82 -11.91 -2.88 25.01
N LEU A 83 -11.75 -2.54 23.72
CA LEU A 83 -12.71 -1.71 22.99
C LEU A 83 -13.36 -2.54 21.89
N PHE A 84 -14.69 -2.53 21.79
CA PHE A 84 -15.42 -3.20 20.72
C PHE A 84 -16.11 -2.17 19.85
N THR A 85 -16.20 -2.41 18.55
CA THR A 85 -17.03 -1.59 17.68
C THR A 85 -18.52 -1.79 18.00
N THR A 86 -19.33 -0.76 17.74
CA THR A 86 -20.79 -0.90 17.78
C THR A 86 -21.32 -1.64 16.56
N MET A 87 -20.66 -1.51 15.41
CA MET A 87 -20.97 -2.31 14.23
C MET A 87 -20.49 -3.75 14.41
N GLU A 88 -21.27 -4.67 13.85
CA GLU A 88 -20.88 -6.06 13.66
C GLU A 88 -20.58 -6.31 12.18
N HIS A 89 -19.74 -7.30 11.90
CA HIS A 89 -19.34 -7.67 10.55
C HIS A 89 -19.32 -9.19 10.35
N GLY A 90 -19.56 -9.59 9.10
CA GLY A 90 -19.22 -10.92 8.59
C GLY A 90 -17.89 -10.84 7.85
N ASP A 91 -17.93 -11.05 6.54
CA ASP A 91 -16.79 -10.79 5.67
C ASP A 91 -16.48 -9.29 5.62
N ILE A 92 -15.19 -8.95 5.68
CA ILE A 92 -14.74 -7.56 5.76
C ILE A 92 -13.40 -7.37 5.06
N GLU A 93 -13.26 -6.25 4.34
CA GLU A 93 -11.97 -5.64 4.05
C GLU A 93 -11.78 -4.47 5.01
N LEU A 94 -10.72 -4.48 5.80
CA LEU A 94 -10.38 -3.46 6.79
C LEU A 94 -9.03 -2.85 6.43
N GLU A 95 -8.97 -1.52 6.40
CA GLU A 95 -7.74 -0.75 6.35
C GLU A 95 -7.66 0.19 7.52
N LEU A 96 -6.47 0.34 8.08
CA LEU A 96 -6.18 1.29 9.15
C LEU A 96 -4.69 1.53 9.25
N ASP A 97 -4.34 2.63 9.92
CA ASP A 97 -3.00 2.88 10.39
C ASP A 97 -2.92 2.64 11.89
N VAL A 98 -1.85 1.98 12.34
CA VAL A 98 -1.57 1.71 13.75
C VAL A 98 -0.18 2.19 14.15
N MET A 99 -0.07 2.84 15.30
CA MET A 99 1.19 3.26 15.90
C MET A 99 1.41 2.49 17.19
N MET A 100 2.57 1.84 17.31
CA MET A 100 2.97 1.08 18.49
C MET A 100 3.97 1.88 19.33
N ALA A 101 3.79 1.89 20.65
CA ALA A 101 4.86 2.26 21.56
C ALA A 101 5.95 1.17 21.61
N LYS A 102 7.16 1.53 22.02
CA LYS A 102 8.26 0.58 22.18
C LYS A 102 7.86 -0.54 23.14
N GLU A 103 8.15 -1.78 22.75
CA GLU A 103 7.82 -3.02 23.49
C GLU A 103 6.30 -3.24 23.71
N SER A 104 5.44 -2.49 23.03
CA SER A 104 3.99 -2.58 23.18
C SER A 104 3.39 -3.81 22.51
N ASN A 105 2.23 -4.22 23.02
CA ASN A 105 1.45 -5.35 22.57
C ASN A 105 -0.05 -4.99 22.59
N SER A 106 -0.76 -5.37 21.54
CA SER A 106 -2.20 -5.25 21.38
C SER A 106 -2.66 -6.31 20.37
N GLY A 107 -3.89 -6.21 19.89
CA GLY A 107 -4.43 -7.12 18.89
C GLY A 107 -5.73 -6.59 18.31
N ILE A 108 -5.97 -6.89 17.04
CA ILE A 108 -7.24 -6.65 16.35
C ILE A 108 -7.93 -7.99 16.21
N TYR A 109 -9.04 -8.18 16.89
CA TYR A 109 -9.81 -9.40 16.88
C TYR A 109 -11.02 -9.23 15.96
N PHE A 110 -11.04 -9.99 14.88
CA PHE A 110 -12.17 -10.06 13.97
C PHE A 110 -13.31 -10.83 14.65
N GLN A 111 -14.51 -10.25 14.60
CA GLN A 111 -15.69 -10.74 15.33
C GLN A 111 -15.47 -10.94 16.84
N GLY A 112 -14.48 -10.25 17.44
CA GLY A 112 -14.06 -10.43 18.82
C GLY A 112 -13.41 -11.78 19.12
N ARG A 113 -12.98 -12.51 18.08
CA ARG A 113 -12.60 -13.94 18.15
C ARG A 113 -11.24 -14.25 17.57
N TYR A 114 -10.91 -13.69 16.41
CA TYR A 114 -9.74 -14.11 15.65
C TYR A 114 -8.71 -12.98 15.64
N GLU A 115 -7.64 -13.15 16.41
CA GLU A 115 -6.61 -12.12 16.61
C GLU A 115 -5.63 -12.05 15.45
N LEU A 116 -5.61 -10.88 14.81
CA LEU A 116 -4.42 -10.36 14.16
C LEU A 116 -3.56 -9.67 15.22
N GLN A 117 -2.35 -10.17 15.39
CA GLN A 117 -1.42 -9.71 16.43
C GLN A 117 -0.86 -8.32 16.12
N LEU A 118 -0.76 -7.48 17.16
CA LEU A 118 -0.02 -6.22 17.14
C LEU A 118 1.09 -6.26 18.19
N GLN A 119 2.33 -6.13 17.75
CA GLN A 119 3.50 -6.17 18.62
C GLN A 119 4.55 -5.21 18.07
N ASP A 120 5.30 -4.55 18.97
CA ASP A 120 6.57 -3.97 18.56
C ASP A 120 7.53 -5.09 18.13
N SER A 121 7.63 -5.28 16.82
CA SER A 121 8.49 -6.26 16.17
C SER A 121 9.66 -5.62 15.43
N TRP A 122 9.85 -4.30 15.59
CA TRP A 122 10.90 -3.59 14.88
C TRP A 122 12.29 -4.07 15.31
N GLY A 123 13.21 -4.16 14.36
CA GLY A 123 14.59 -4.59 14.62
C GLY A 123 14.75 -6.07 15.00
N LYS A 124 13.68 -6.87 15.08
CA LYS A 124 13.79 -8.31 15.36
C LYS A 124 14.47 -9.04 14.20
N LYS A 125 15.66 -9.59 14.47
CA LYS A 125 16.46 -10.39 13.53
C LYS A 125 16.10 -11.88 13.51
N GLU A 126 15.41 -12.36 14.54
CA GLU A 126 14.90 -13.74 14.57
C GLU A 126 13.81 -13.95 13.51
N LYS A 127 13.63 -15.22 13.09
CA LYS A 127 12.50 -15.60 12.24
C LYS A 127 11.18 -15.16 12.91
N PRO A 128 10.26 -14.49 12.19
CA PRO A 128 9.00 -14.07 12.75
C PRO A 128 8.20 -15.23 13.36
N LYS A 129 7.43 -14.93 14.40
CA LYS A 129 6.55 -15.85 15.12
C LYS A 129 5.10 -15.34 15.05
N TYR A 130 4.13 -16.17 15.40
CA TYR A 130 2.71 -15.76 15.45
C TYR A 130 2.43 -14.59 16.41
N GLY A 131 3.35 -14.32 17.35
CA GLY A 131 3.31 -13.20 18.28
C GLY A 131 3.88 -11.89 17.75
N ASP A 132 4.37 -11.86 16.50
CA ASP A 132 4.83 -10.64 15.84
C ASP A 132 3.69 -9.95 15.08
N ILE A 133 3.84 -8.64 14.82
CA ILE A 133 2.82 -7.85 14.12
C ILE A 133 2.49 -8.45 12.75
N GLY A 134 1.19 -8.59 12.46
CA GLY A 134 0.71 -9.27 11.25
C GLY A 134 0.64 -10.80 11.37
N GLY A 135 1.05 -11.38 12.50
CA GLY A 135 0.81 -12.78 12.84
C GLY A 135 -0.65 -13.06 13.15
N ILE A 136 -1.11 -14.28 12.87
CA ILE A 136 -2.40 -14.77 13.38
C ILE A 136 -2.12 -15.51 14.68
N TYR A 137 -2.61 -14.97 15.80
CA TYR A 137 -2.25 -15.49 17.11
C TYR A 137 -2.81 -16.89 17.34
N GLN A 138 -2.10 -17.68 18.12
CA GLN A 138 -2.46 -19.07 18.36
C GLN A 138 -3.73 -19.22 19.21
N ARG A 139 -4.38 -20.37 19.05
CA ARG A 139 -5.41 -20.89 19.95
C ARG A 139 -4.74 -21.50 21.18
N THR A 140 -5.54 -21.89 22.16
CA THR A 140 -5.04 -22.54 23.38
C THR A 140 -5.96 -23.66 23.79
N ASP A 141 -5.39 -24.82 24.08
CA ASP A 141 -6.04 -25.87 24.84
C ASP A 141 -6.09 -25.40 26.30
N THR A 142 -7.27 -25.01 26.78
CA THR A 142 -7.40 -24.46 28.14
C THR A 142 -7.22 -25.49 29.23
N VAL A 143 -7.30 -26.79 28.92
CA VAL A 143 -7.07 -27.88 29.87
C VAL A 143 -5.58 -28.14 30.02
N ARG A 144 -4.85 -28.20 28.90
CA ARG A 144 -3.41 -28.50 28.88
C ARG A 144 -2.52 -27.25 28.95
N ASN A 145 -3.10 -26.07 28.76
CA ASN A 145 -2.40 -24.79 28.61
C ASN A 145 -1.35 -24.79 27.47
N VAL A 146 -1.65 -25.50 26.38
CA VAL A 146 -0.76 -25.61 25.21
C VAL A 146 -1.33 -24.79 24.06
N GLY A 147 -0.48 -23.98 23.43
CA GLY A 147 -0.83 -23.21 22.24
C GLY A 147 -0.81 -24.05 20.97
N TYR A 148 -1.73 -23.80 20.04
CA TYR A 148 -1.79 -24.48 18.74
C TYR A 148 -2.42 -23.58 17.67
N GLU A 149 -2.24 -23.88 16.38
CA GLU A 149 -2.84 -23.13 15.26
C GLU A 149 -2.55 -21.60 15.28
N GLY A 150 -1.27 -21.24 15.38
CA GLY A 150 -0.79 -19.87 15.14
C GLY A 150 -0.03 -19.77 13.82
N SER A 151 -0.11 -18.61 13.15
CA SER A 151 0.62 -18.31 11.92
C SER A 151 1.57 -17.14 12.11
N ALA A 152 2.85 -17.34 11.85
CA ALA A 152 3.82 -16.25 11.78
C ALA A 152 3.60 -15.39 10.53
N PRO A 153 3.87 -14.08 10.56
CA PRO A 153 3.89 -13.29 9.34
C PRO A 153 5.03 -13.79 8.43
N MET A 154 4.80 -13.82 7.13
CA MET A 154 5.78 -14.30 6.14
C MET A 154 7.08 -13.48 6.13
N VAL A 155 6.99 -12.19 6.48
CA VAL A 155 8.11 -11.26 6.56
C VAL A 155 7.89 -10.27 7.71
N ASN A 156 8.95 -9.82 8.36
CA ASN A 156 8.88 -8.73 9.33
C ASN A 156 8.85 -7.38 8.60
N ALA A 157 7.64 -6.87 8.31
CA ALA A 157 7.45 -5.60 7.63
C ALA A 157 7.25 -4.39 8.58
N SER A 158 7.57 -4.53 9.87
CA SER A 158 7.33 -3.49 10.86
C SER A 158 8.27 -2.29 10.73
N LYS A 159 7.72 -1.10 10.91
CA LYS A 159 8.48 0.15 11.12
C LYS A 159 8.81 0.36 12.60
N ALA A 160 9.71 1.28 12.91
CA ALA A 160 10.12 1.68 14.24
C ALA A 160 8.95 2.16 15.10
N PRO A 161 9.04 1.99 16.44
CA PRO A 161 8.04 2.53 17.35
C PRO A 161 7.77 4.02 17.13
N GLY A 162 6.50 4.42 17.21
CA GLY A 162 6.04 5.77 16.94
C GLY A 162 5.84 6.13 15.46
N LEU A 163 6.22 5.27 14.52
CA LEU A 163 5.86 5.39 13.11
C LEU A 163 4.52 4.70 12.82
N TRP A 164 3.76 5.22 11.85
CA TRP A 164 2.50 4.59 11.44
C TRP A 164 2.77 3.35 10.58
N GLN A 165 2.17 2.25 11.00
CA GLN A 165 2.09 0.99 10.28
C GLN A 165 0.77 0.96 9.51
N HIS A 166 0.81 0.75 8.20
CA HIS A 166 -0.40 0.59 7.41
C HIS A 166 -0.79 -0.89 7.33
N LEU A 167 -2.02 -1.21 7.72
CA LEU A 167 -2.58 -2.55 7.65
C LEU A 167 -3.74 -2.59 6.66
N ARG A 168 -3.74 -3.60 5.78
CA ARG A 168 -4.90 -3.98 4.96
C ARG A 168 -5.21 -5.45 5.17
N ILE A 169 -6.43 -5.75 5.61
CA ILE A 169 -6.87 -7.10 5.96
C ILE A 169 -8.11 -7.46 5.17
N ILE A 170 -8.10 -8.65 4.56
CA ILE A 170 -9.27 -9.27 3.94
C ILE A 170 -9.61 -10.50 4.77
N PHE A 171 -10.73 -10.43 5.48
CA PHE A 171 -11.20 -11.48 6.39
C PHE A 171 -12.52 -12.07 5.91
N GLN A 172 -12.58 -13.40 5.95
CA GLN A 172 -13.78 -14.19 5.70
C GLN A 172 -14.29 -14.77 7.02
N ALA A 173 -15.54 -14.47 7.36
CA ALA A 173 -16.21 -15.00 8.55
C ALA A 173 -16.48 -16.52 8.44
N PRO A 174 -16.63 -17.24 9.56
CA PRO A 174 -17.10 -18.62 9.53
C PRO A 174 -18.51 -18.70 8.90
N ARG A 175 -18.84 -19.86 8.31
CA ARG A 175 -20.15 -20.12 7.70
C ARG A 175 -20.93 -21.12 8.52
N PHE A 176 -22.25 -20.96 8.53
CA PHE A 176 -23.17 -21.82 9.25
C PHE A 176 -24.32 -22.23 8.32
N ASP A 177 -24.85 -23.44 8.52
CA ASP A 177 -26.07 -23.88 7.86
C ASP A 177 -27.33 -23.27 8.51
N GLY A 178 -28.50 -23.56 7.94
CA GLY A 178 -29.78 -23.09 8.47
C GLY A 178 -30.13 -23.61 9.87
N GLN A 179 -29.40 -24.63 10.38
CA GLN A 179 -29.55 -25.16 11.74
C GLN A 179 -28.54 -24.54 12.72
N GLY A 180 -27.69 -23.61 12.26
CA GLY A 180 -26.65 -22.98 13.06
C GLY A 180 -25.41 -23.86 13.27
N ARG A 181 -25.24 -24.95 12.50
CA ARG A 181 -24.02 -25.77 12.54
C ARG A 181 -22.96 -25.14 11.66
N LYS A 182 -21.72 -25.04 12.16
CA LYS A 182 -20.60 -24.50 11.39
C LYS A 182 -20.29 -25.41 10.19
N ILE A 183 -20.24 -24.83 8.99
CA ILE A 183 -19.93 -25.51 7.72
C ILE A 183 -18.63 -25.02 7.08
N ALA A 184 -18.09 -23.89 7.52
CA ALA A 184 -16.75 -23.44 7.14
C ALA A 184 -16.12 -22.58 8.25
N ASN A 185 -14.81 -22.68 8.41
CA ASN A 185 -14.04 -21.87 9.36
C ASN A 185 -13.83 -20.43 8.86
N ALA A 186 -13.41 -19.56 9.78
CA ALA A 186 -12.93 -18.24 9.43
C ALA A 186 -11.60 -18.32 8.66
N ARG A 187 -11.33 -17.32 7.81
CA ARG A 187 -10.06 -17.21 7.09
C ARG A 187 -9.55 -15.77 7.06
N PHE A 188 -8.26 -15.60 7.31
CA PHE A 188 -7.54 -14.41 6.88
C PHE A 188 -7.09 -14.64 5.45
N LEU A 189 -7.89 -14.15 4.49
CA LEU A 189 -7.61 -14.34 3.06
C LEU A 189 -6.31 -13.65 2.68
N LYS A 190 -6.12 -12.39 3.11
CA LYS A 190 -4.87 -11.66 2.95
C LYS A 190 -4.66 -10.69 4.10
N VAL A 191 -3.42 -10.55 4.53
CA VAL A 191 -2.99 -9.46 5.42
C VAL A 191 -1.78 -8.81 4.78
N TYR A 192 -1.85 -7.50 4.58
CA TYR A 192 -0.73 -6.67 4.17
C TYR A 192 -0.32 -5.77 5.32
N LEU A 193 0.98 -5.68 5.56
CA LEU A 193 1.61 -4.75 6.50
C LEU A 193 2.62 -3.91 5.73
N ASN A 194 2.43 -2.60 5.70
CA ASN A 194 3.30 -1.65 4.98
C ASN A 194 3.56 -2.09 3.52
N GLY A 195 2.48 -2.48 2.82
CA GLY A 195 2.52 -2.96 1.44
C GLY A 195 3.02 -4.40 1.26
N SER A 196 3.64 -5.01 2.26
CA SER A 196 4.14 -6.39 2.20
C SER A 196 3.04 -7.39 2.56
N LEU A 197 2.82 -8.42 1.74
CA LEU A 197 1.92 -9.52 2.08
C LEU A 197 2.54 -10.33 3.22
N VAL A 198 1.85 -10.44 4.36
CA VAL A 198 2.34 -11.12 5.56
C VAL A 198 1.51 -12.35 5.94
N GLN A 199 0.26 -12.46 5.46
CA GLN A 199 -0.55 -13.68 5.55
C GLN A 199 -1.26 -13.93 4.22
N ASP A 200 -1.33 -15.18 3.80
CA ASP A 200 -2.02 -15.61 2.58
C ASP A 200 -2.89 -16.84 2.88
N ASN A 201 -4.21 -16.65 2.77
CA ASN A 201 -5.25 -17.68 2.91
C ASN A 201 -5.13 -18.58 4.15
N PHE A 202 -4.87 -17.99 5.32
CA PHE A 202 -4.76 -18.74 6.57
C PHE A 202 -6.13 -19.05 7.19
N GLU A 203 -6.41 -20.32 7.45
CA GLU A 203 -7.64 -20.79 8.08
C GLU A 203 -7.53 -20.79 9.60
N VAL A 204 -8.58 -20.34 10.29
CA VAL A 204 -8.64 -20.29 11.75
C VAL A 204 -9.84 -21.11 12.23
N SER A 205 -9.57 -22.26 12.85
CA SER A 205 -10.62 -23.24 13.18
C SER A 205 -11.55 -22.80 14.33
N GLY A 206 -11.22 -21.72 15.03
CA GLY A 206 -12.07 -21.10 16.05
C GLY A 206 -11.40 -19.92 16.76
N PRO A 207 -11.98 -19.41 17.86
CA PRO A 207 -11.45 -18.23 18.56
C PRO A 207 -10.00 -18.40 19.05
N THR A 208 -9.16 -17.40 18.84
CA THR A 208 -7.78 -17.35 19.33
C THR A 208 -7.75 -17.12 20.84
N ARG A 209 -6.57 -17.22 21.46
CA ARG A 209 -6.41 -16.95 22.89
C ARG A 209 -6.92 -15.54 23.22
N SER A 210 -7.48 -15.37 24.42
CA SER A 210 -7.97 -14.07 24.92
C SER A 210 -9.09 -13.42 24.09
N ALA A 211 -9.78 -14.19 23.25
CA ALA A 211 -10.98 -13.74 22.54
C ALA A 211 -12.06 -13.20 23.51
N GLY A 212 -12.71 -12.12 23.11
CA GLY A 212 -13.84 -11.53 23.85
C GLY A 212 -15.08 -12.44 23.85
N PHE A 213 -15.20 -13.31 22.85
CA PHE A 213 -16.26 -14.31 22.74
C PHE A 213 -15.69 -15.71 22.46
N LYS A 214 -16.30 -16.74 23.06
CA LYS A 214 -15.89 -18.14 22.88
C LYS A 214 -16.80 -18.94 21.94
N ASP A 215 -18.04 -18.52 21.76
CA ASP A 215 -18.95 -19.04 20.75
C ASP A 215 -18.59 -18.48 19.38
N GLU A 216 -18.74 -19.19 18.27
CA GLU A 216 -18.60 -18.63 16.91
C GLU A 216 -19.96 -18.25 16.34
N LYS A 217 -20.03 -17.13 15.60
CA LYS A 217 -21.27 -16.59 15.01
C LYS A 217 -21.02 -16.03 13.61
N PRO A 218 -22.05 -15.93 12.74
CA PRO A 218 -21.90 -15.33 11.41
C PRO A 218 -21.46 -13.85 11.45
N LEU A 219 -21.86 -13.12 12.49
CA LEU A 219 -21.55 -11.72 12.71
C LEU A 219 -20.91 -11.50 14.10
N GLY A 220 -20.08 -10.46 14.21
CA GLY A 220 -19.57 -9.96 15.49
C GLY A 220 -18.79 -8.65 15.33
N PRO A 221 -18.49 -7.95 16.43
CA PRO A 221 -17.76 -6.67 16.38
C PRO A 221 -16.26 -6.88 16.14
N ILE A 222 -15.56 -5.84 15.72
CA ILE A 222 -14.10 -5.79 15.87
C ILE A 222 -13.81 -5.51 17.34
N MET A 223 -12.90 -6.25 17.95
CA MET A 223 -12.35 -5.94 19.27
C MET A 223 -10.89 -5.49 19.14
N ILE A 224 -10.54 -4.39 19.80
CA ILE A 224 -9.17 -3.92 19.95
C ILE A 224 -8.71 -4.21 21.38
N GLN A 225 -7.59 -4.91 21.50
CA GLN A 225 -7.07 -5.34 22.78
C GLN A 225 -6.39 -4.17 23.52
N GLY A 226 -6.99 -3.68 24.61
CA GLY A 226 -6.48 -2.51 25.33
C GLY A 226 -5.61 -2.80 26.57
N ASN A 227 -5.46 -4.07 26.95
CA ASN A 227 -4.94 -4.46 28.26
C ASN A 227 -3.46 -4.88 28.29
N HIS A 228 -2.70 -4.85 27.19
CA HIS A 228 -1.30 -5.30 27.18
C HIS A 228 -0.29 -4.15 27.01
N GLY A 229 -0.57 -3.16 26.18
CA GLY A 229 0.31 -2.03 25.97
C GLY A 229 -0.37 -0.84 25.30
N ARG A 230 0.39 0.26 25.16
CA ARG A 230 -0.08 1.51 24.56
C ARG A 230 0.01 1.49 23.04
N VAL A 231 -1.04 1.94 22.38
CA VAL A 231 -1.20 1.86 20.91
C VAL A 231 -2.11 3.00 20.44
N ALA A 232 -1.93 3.48 19.21
CA ALA A 232 -2.84 4.44 18.59
C ALA A 232 -3.29 3.96 17.20
N PHE A 233 -4.48 4.37 16.78
CA PHE A 233 -5.08 4.02 15.49
C PHE A 233 -5.60 5.28 14.80
N LYS A 234 -5.48 5.35 13.48
CA LYS A 234 -6.14 6.37 12.64
C LYS A 234 -6.61 5.75 11.33
N ASP A 235 -7.36 6.53 10.55
CA ASP A 235 -7.78 6.18 9.19
C ASP A 235 -8.44 4.79 9.08
N ILE A 236 -9.20 4.42 10.12
CA ILE A 236 -9.94 3.16 10.15
C ILE A 236 -11.04 3.23 9.09
N ALA A 237 -10.97 2.38 8.08
CA ALA A 237 -11.93 2.29 7.00
C ALA A 237 -12.21 0.85 6.61
N TYR A 238 -13.43 0.55 6.17
CA TYR A 238 -13.83 -0.83 5.89
C TYR A 238 -14.83 -0.97 4.75
N LYS A 239 -14.90 -2.17 4.18
CA LYS A 239 -16.02 -2.66 3.36
C LYS A 239 -16.58 -3.92 3.99
N LEU A 240 -17.90 -3.97 4.11
CA LEU A 240 -18.60 -5.17 4.56
C LEU A 240 -19.10 -5.92 3.33
N TYR A 241 -18.93 -7.23 3.33
CA TYR A 241 -19.42 -8.09 2.25
C TYR A 241 -20.57 -8.97 2.77
N ASP A 242 -21.69 -8.98 2.05
CA ASP A 242 -22.90 -9.71 2.43
C ASP A 242 -23.21 -10.93 1.53
N GLY A 243 -22.26 -11.28 0.66
CA GLY A 243 -22.25 -12.55 -0.08
C GLY A 243 -23.12 -12.61 -1.33
N LYS A 244 -23.74 -11.50 -1.76
CA LYS A 244 -24.51 -11.45 -3.01
C LYS A 244 -23.65 -10.88 -4.15
N GLY A 245 -23.21 -11.78 -5.04
CA GLY A 245 -22.47 -11.44 -6.26
C GLY A 245 -23.36 -10.85 -7.35
N LEU A 246 -22.75 -10.36 -8.42
CA LEU A 246 -23.46 -9.99 -9.64
C LEU A 246 -23.69 -11.28 -10.44
N GLU A 247 -24.95 -11.61 -10.70
CA GLU A 247 -25.29 -12.82 -11.47
C GLU A 247 -25.47 -12.49 -12.96
N ILE A 248 -25.14 -13.47 -13.80
CA ILE A 248 -25.35 -13.42 -15.26
C ILE A 248 -26.43 -14.43 -15.62
N SER A 249 -27.40 -14.01 -16.43
CA SER A 249 -28.41 -14.90 -17.00
C SER A 249 -28.55 -14.68 -18.51
N ASN A 250 -29.17 -15.66 -19.18
CA ASN A 250 -29.48 -15.62 -20.61
C ASN A 250 -28.26 -15.31 -21.50
N LEU A 251 -27.12 -15.93 -21.18
CA LEU A 251 -25.88 -15.68 -21.88
C LEU A 251 -25.85 -16.38 -23.25
N SER A 252 -25.58 -15.60 -24.28
CA SER A 252 -25.42 -16.03 -25.66
C SER A 252 -24.09 -15.53 -26.20
N LEU A 253 -23.57 -16.25 -27.19
CA LEU A 253 -22.31 -15.94 -27.85
C LEU A 253 -22.53 -15.92 -29.36
N ARG A 254 -22.05 -14.86 -30.00
CA ARG A 254 -21.85 -14.79 -31.45
C ARG A 254 -20.37 -14.64 -31.75
N GLU A 255 -19.91 -15.41 -32.73
CA GLU A 255 -18.53 -15.34 -33.22
C GLU A 255 -18.51 -14.69 -34.61
N PHE A 256 -17.57 -13.79 -34.83
CA PHE A 256 -17.36 -13.11 -36.10
C PHE A 256 -15.89 -13.23 -36.51
N LYS A 257 -15.62 -13.00 -37.79
CA LYS A 257 -14.25 -12.77 -38.25
C LYS A 257 -13.81 -11.38 -37.80
N SER A 258 -12.65 -11.29 -37.14
CA SER A 258 -12.06 -9.99 -36.84
C SER A 258 -11.59 -9.31 -38.13
N THR A 259 -11.94 -8.02 -38.30
CA THR A 259 -11.63 -7.21 -39.50
C THR A 259 -10.52 -6.19 -39.25
N GLY A 260 -9.72 -6.37 -38.20
CA GLY A 260 -8.68 -5.43 -37.80
C GLY A 260 -9.06 -4.60 -36.57
N ASP A 261 -8.25 -3.58 -36.28
CA ASP A 261 -8.13 -2.98 -34.95
C ASP A 261 -9.38 -2.24 -34.42
N SER A 262 -10.38 -2.00 -35.27
CA SER A 262 -11.66 -1.37 -34.87
C SER A 262 -12.66 -2.42 -34.38
N ILE A 263 -12.99 -2.36 -33.09
CA ILE A 263 -14.00 -3.22 -32.45
C ILE A 263 -15.44 -2.91 -32.87
N ARG A 264 -15.70 -1.85 -33.66
CA ARG A 264 -17.06 -1.44 -34.05
C ARG A 264 -17.48 -1.91 -35.44
N ASN A 265 -16.54 -2.39 -36.24
CA ASN A 265 -16.79 -2.67 -37.66
C ASN A 265 -17.46 -4.04 -37.91
N TYR A 266 -17.69 -4.84 -36.88
CA TYR A 266 -18.25 -6.20 -37.04
C TYR A 266 -19.79 -6.24 -37.12
N ALA A 267 -20.48 -5.17 -36.69
CA ALA A 267 -21.94 -5.20 -36.51
C ALA A 267 -22.72 -5.45 -37.83
N SER A 268 -22.13 -5.19 -39.00
CA SER A 268 -22.73 -5.47 -40.31
C SER A 268 -22.39 -6.86 -40.87
N GLN A 269 -21.55 -7.64 -40.18
CA GLN A 269 -21.19 -8.99 -40.61
C GLN A 269 -22.26 -10.01 -40.20
N VAL A 270 -22.33 -11.11 -40.95
CA VAL A 270 -23.07 -12.31 -40.52
C VAL A 270 -22.19 -13.10 -39.53
N PRO A 271 -22.71 -13.51 -38.36
CA PRO A 271 -21.96 -14.36 -37.43
C PRO A 271 -21.50 -15.67 -38.10
N LEU A 272 -20.28 -16.10 -37.80
CA LEU A 272 -19.76 -17.42 -38.18
C LEU A 272 -20.44 -18.52 -37.36
N HIS A 273 -20.63 -18.27 -36.07
CA HIS A 273 -21.30 -19.18 -35.14
C HIS A 273 -22.18 -18.37 -34.17
N GLU A 274 -23.29 -18.98 -33.74
CA GLU A 274 -24.18 -18.42 -32.73
C GLU A 274 -24.68 -19.56 -31.83
N ASN A 275 -24.42 -19.46 -30.52
CA ASN A 275 -24.75 -20.49 -29.54
C ASN A 275 -25.14 -19.87 -28.19
N THR A 276 -25.86 -20.64 -27.36
CA THR A 276 -26.02 -20.34 -25.92
C THR A 276 -24.78 -20.81 -25.15
N THR A 277 -24.42 -20.11 -24.07
CA THR A 277 -23.28 -20.46 -23.21
C THR A 277 -23.62 -20.14 -21.75
N ASP A 278 -22.91 -20.76 -20.81
CA ASP A 278 -23.06 -20.51 -19.37
C ASP A 278 -21.96 -19.61 -18.80
N SER A 279 -20.94 -19.29 -19.60
CA SER A 279 -19.76 -18.57 -19.15
C SER A 279 -19.13 -17.70 -20.23
N ILE A 280 -18.48 -16.62 -19.78
CA ILE A 280 -17.64 -15.74 -20.60
C ILE A 280 -16.24 -16.35 -20.69
N SER A 281 -15.76 -16.63 -21.90
CA SER A 281 -14.42 -17.21 -22.09
C SER A 281 -13.81 -16.98 -23.47
N TYR A 282 -12.57 -16.49 -23.55
CA TYR A 282 -11.90 -16.42 -24.87
C TYR A 282 -11.74 -17.81 -25.54
N LEU A 283 -11.82 -18.90 -24.75
CA LEU A 283 -11.76 -20.28 -25.24
C LEU A 283 -13.05 -20.72 -25.96
N SER A 284 -14.15 -19.97 -25.83
CA SER A 284 -15.41 -20.26 -26.51
C SER A 284 -15.34 -20.06 -28.03
N ALA A 285 -14.30 -19.40 -28.55
CA ALA A 285 -14.09 -19.24 -29.98
C ALA A 285 -13.89 -20.59 -30.69
N VAL A 286 -14.59 -20.81 -31.81
CA VAL A 286 -14.30 -21.93 -32.72
C VAL A 286 -13.05 -21.60 -33.53
N GLU A 287 -12.95 -20.38 -34.07
CA GLU A 287 -11.78 -19.88 -34.78
C GLU A 287 -10.67 -19.53 -33.80
N LYS A 288 -9.57 -20.29 -33.82
CA LYS A 288 -8.55 -20.19 -32.77
C LYS A 288 -7.58 -19.03 -32.96
N GLU A 289 -7.36 -18.58 -34.18
CA GLU A 289 -6.34 -17.57 -34.47
C GLU A 289 -6.90 -16.14 -34.36
N ILE A 290 -7.81 -15.76 -35.25
CA ILE A 290 -8.30 -14.39 -35.37
C ILE A 290 -9.82 -14.42 -35.36
N ASN A 291 -10.42 -13.86 -34.33
CA ASN A 291 -11.87 -13.92 -34.09
C ASN A 291 -12.35 -12.68 -33.32
N LEU A 292 -13.66 -12.47 -33.34
CA LEU A 292 -14.34 -11.55 -32.44
C LEU A 292 -15.50 -12.28 -31.78
N LEU A 293 -15.54 -12.23 -30.45
CA LEU A 293 -16.60 -12.81 -29.64
C LEU A 293 -17.49 -11.70 -29.12
N GLU A 294 -18.79 -11.81 -29.37
CA GLU A 294 -19.84 -10.96 -28.80
C GLU A 294 -20.66 -11.81 -27.81
N TYR A 295 -20.52 -11.51 -26.53
CA TYR A 295 -21.37 -12.03 -25.47
C TYR A 295 -22.53 -11.10 -25.22
N LYS A 296 -23.76 -11.62 -25.20
CA LYS A 296 -24.95 -10.89 -24.77
C LYS A 296 -25.65 -11.65 -23.66
N GLY A 297 -26.05 -10.94 -22.63
CA GLY A 297 -26.78 -11.50 -21.49
C GLY A 297 -27.42 -10.42 -20.64
N VAL A 298 -27.87 -10.82 -19.46
CA VAL A 298 -28.47 -9.92 -18.47
C VAL A 298 -27.67 -10.00 -17.18
N PHE A 299 -27.15 -8.86 -16.74
CA PHE A 299 -26.63 -8.69 -15.39
C PHE A 299 -27.79 -8.52 -14.43
N GLN A 300 -27.77 -9.25 -13.31
CA GLN A 300 -28.73 -9.09 -12.23
C GLN A 300 -28.07 -8.35 -11.07
N PHE A 301 -28.21 -7.03 -11.04
CA PHE A 301 -27.61 -6.20 -10.01
C PHE A 301 -28.31 -6.40 -8.67
N PRO A 302 -27.62 -6.91 -7.63
CA PRO A 302 -28.27 -7.20 -6.35
C PRO A 302 -28.64 -5.94 -5.56
N LYS A 303 -27.98 -4.81 -5.81
CA LYS A 303 -28.19 -3.54 -5.10
C LYS A 303 -28.00 -2.34 -6.02
N SER A 304 -28.62 -1.23 -5.65
CA SER A 304 -28.35 0.07 -6.29
C SER A 304 -27.02 0.64 -5.80
N GLY A 305 -26.25 1.28 -6.68
CA GLY A 305 -25.01 1.97 -6.33
C GLY A 305 -23.96 1.92 -7.45
N ASP A 306 -22.72 2.23 -7.06
CA ASP A 306 -21.57 2.23 -7.94
C ASP A 306 -20.99 0.82 -8.07
N TYR A 307 -20.79 0.37 -9.30
CA TYR A 307 -20.09 -0.85 -9.66
C TYR A 307 -18.81 -0.51 -10.41
N LEU A 308 -17.71 -1.21 -10.11
CA LEU A 308 -16.43 -1.05 -10.79
C LEU A 308 -16.16 -2.29 -11.64
N PHE A 309 -16.10 -2.11 -12.95
CA PHE A 309 -15.77 -3.16 -13.90
C PHE A 309 -14.31 -3.07 -14.29
N LYS A 310 -13.63 -4.22 -14.31
CA LYS A 310 -12.24 -4.36 -14.74
C LYS A 310 -12.18 -5.33 -15.91
N LEU A 311 -11.72 -4.86 -17.06
CA LEU A 311 -11.56 -5.65 -18.27
C LEU A 311 -10.08 -5.85 -18.58
N GLN A 312 -9.70 -7.11 -18.75
CA GLN A 312 -8.40 -7.53 -19.27
C GLN A 312 -8.64 -8.39 -20.51
N ASN A 313 -7.99 -8.04 -21.62
CA ASN A 313 -8.22 -8.71 -22.90
C ASN A 313 -6.94 -8.76 -23.74
N GLY A 314 -6.56 -9.95 -24.19
CA GLY A 314 -5.51 -10.08 -25.21
C GLY A 314 -6.04 -9.68 -26.58
N GLY A 315 -5.87 -8.42 -26.98
CA GLY A 315 -6.49 -7.84 -28.18
C GLY A 315 -7.32 -6.60 -27.83
N GLY A 316 -8.47 -6.40 -28.46
CA GLY A 316 -9.42 -5.32 -28.16
C GLY A 316 -10.60 -5.80 -27.31
N GLY A 317 -11.27 -4.88 -26.61
CA GLY A 317 -12.38 -5.18 -25.72
C GLY A 317 -13.38 -4.04 -25.59
N MET A 318 -14.67 -4.36 -25.38
CA MET A 318 -15.69 -3.36 -25.05
C MET A 318 -16.80 -3.96 -24.20
N LEU A 319 -17.25 -3.22 -23.18
CA LEU A 319 -18.40 -3.55 -22.37
C LEU A 319 -19.47 -2.48 -22.53
N ILE A 320 -20.67 -2.91 -22.92
CA ILE A 320 -21.88 -2.08 -22.99
C ILE A 320 -22.86 -2.62 -21.96
N ILE A 321 -23.46 -1.74 -21.17
CA ILE A 321 -24.56 -2.08 -20.25
C ILE A 321 -25.73 -1.17 -20.60
N ASN A 322 -26.92 -1.75 -20.79
CA ASN A 322 -28.07 -1.07 -21.39
C ASN A 322 -27.72 -0.51 -22.79
N ARG A 323 -27.43 0.79 -22.85
CA ARG A 323 -27.02 1.51 -24.06
C ARG A 323 -25.71 2.28 -23.86
N ASP A 324 -25.13 2.19 -22.66
CA ASP A 324 -23.96 2.95 -22.27
C ASP A 324 -22.70 2.11 -22.54
N THR A 325 -21.76 2.67 -23.29
CA THR A 325 -20.43 2.06 -23.43
C THR A 325 -19.63 2.35 -22.17
N ILE A 326 -19.45 1.33 -21.34
CA ILE A 326 -18.80 1.43 -20.03
C ILE A 326 -17.29 1.32 -20.18
N VAL A 327 -16.82 0.34 -20.95
CA VAL A 327 -15.40 0.12 -21.23
C VAL A 327 -15.19 0.12 -22.73
N ILE A 328 -14.14 0.81 -23.19
CA ILE A 328 -13.62 0.70 -24.55
C ILE A 328 -12.10 0.57 -24.50
N ASN A 329 -11.59 -0.56 -25.01
CA ASN A 329 -10.18 -0.89 -25.09
C ASN A 329 -9.85 -1.29 -26.53
N ASN A 330 -9.81 -0.32 -27.44
CA ASN A 330 -9.74 -0.56 -28.88
C ASN A 330 -8.29 -0.66 -29.36
N GLY A 331 -7.96 -1.71 -30.10
CA GLY A 331 -6.62 -1.94 -30.65
C GLY A 331 -5.99 -3.24 -30.15
N VAL A 332 -4.66 -3.30 -30.16
CA VAL A 332 -3.88 -4.47 -29.76
C VAL A 332 -3.32 -4.26 -28.36
N HIS A 333 -3.98 -4.83 -27.36
CA HIS A 333 -3.54 -4.75 -25.97
C HIS A 333 -2.97 -6.07 -25.47
N HIS A 334 -2.06 -5.97 -24.50
CA HIS A 334 -1.62 -7.10 -23.72
C HIS A 334 -2.67 -7.48 -22.67
N PHE A 335 -2.68 -8.75 -22.25
CA PHE A 335 -3.66 -9.23 -21.27
C PHE A 335 -3.44 -8.66 -19.87
N ASP A 336 -2.21 -8.27 -19.54
CA ASP A 336 -1.85 -7.58 -18.30
C ASP A 336 -2.27 -6.10 -18.29
N GLU A 337 -2.68 -5.54 -19.42
CA GLU A 337 -3.32 -4.23 -19.46
C GLU A 337 -4.76 -4.35 -18.97
N GLU A 338 -5.09 -3.56 -17.93
CA GLU A 338 -6.42 -3.49 -17.34
C GLU A 338 -7.08 -2.15 -17.70
N VAL A 339 -8.34 -2.20 -18.12
CA VAL A 339 -9.20 -1.02 -18.23
C VAL A 339 -10.27 -1.08 -17.16
N VAL A 340 -10.31 -0.02 -16.34
CA VAL A 340 -11.23 0.11 -15.21
C VAL A 340 -12.28 1.16 -15.52
N ALA A 341 -13.55 0.84 -15.29
CA ALA A 341 -14.64 1.78 -15.46
C ALA A 341 -15.70 1.64 -14.37
N LYS A 342 -16.24 2.79 -13.95
CA LYS A 342 -17.32 2.86 -12.96
C LYS A 342 -18.68 2.96 -13.66
N TYR A 343 -19.67 2.22 -13.17
CA TYR A 343 -21.05 2.24 -13.63
C TYR A 343 -22.00 2.37 -12.45
N THR A 344 -22.84 3.40 -12.44
CA THR A 344 -23.85 3.62 -11.39
C THR A 344 -25.20 3.10 -11.90
N THR A 345 -25.86 2.24 -11.12
CA THR A 345 -27.14 1.62 -11.52
C THR A 345 -28.07 1.39 -10.32
N THR A 346 -29.32 1.06 -10.62
CA THR A 346 -30.29 0.56 -9.65
C THR A 346 -30.26 -0.97 -9.59
N ALA A 347 -30.67 -1.54 -8.44
CA ALA A 347 -30.89 -2.97 -8.33
C ALA A 347 -31.88 -3.46 -9.41
N GLY A 348 -31.60 -4.62 -10.00
CA GLY A 348 -32.44 -5.22 -11.03
C GLY A 348 -31.68 -5.70 -12.27
N PRO A 349 -32.42 -6.21 -13.27
CA PRO A 349 -31.84 -6.71 -14.50
C PRO A 349 -31.36 -5.56 -15.39
N ALA A 350 -30.21 -5.75 -16.03
CA ALA A 350 -29.75 -4.89 -17.12
C ALA A 350 -29.11 -5.73 -18.23
N PRO A 351 -29.56 -5.59 -19.49
CA PRO A 351 -28.89 -6.23 -20.61
C PRO A 351 -27.45 -5.70 -20.74
N PHE A 352 -26.53 -6.57 -21.12
CA PHE A 352 -25.15 -6.20 -21.44
C PHE A 352 -24.69 -6.81 -22.75
N THR A 353 -23.67 -6.20 -23.33
CA THR A 353 -22.90 -6.76 -24.45
C THR A 353 -21.41 -6.63 -24.12
N LEU A 354 -20.69 -7.74 -24.13
CA LEU A 354 -19.24 -7.78 -23.98
C LEU A 354 -18.62 -8.25 -25.29
N ILE A 355 -17.68 -7.48 -25.81
CA ILE A 355 -16.96 -7.79 -27.05
C ILE A 355 -15.50 -8.06 -26.71
N HIS A 356 -14.96 -9.14 -27.26
CA HIS A 356 -13.55 -9.47 -27.24
C HIS A 356 -13.07 -9.63 -28.69
N ASN A 357 -12.14 -8.78 -29.11
CA ASN A 357 -11.58 -8.78 -30.46
C ASN A 357 -10.15 -9.31 -30.46
N LYS A 358 -9.95 -10.54 -30.91
CA LYS A 358 -8.64 -11.17 -31.02
C LYS A 358 -8.04 -10.94 -32.40
N LEU A 359 -7.08 -10.02 -32.46
CA LEU A 359 -6.45 -9.57 -33.70
C LEU A 359 -5.18 -10.34 -34.07
N ILE A 360 -4.58 -11.02 -33.10
CA ILE A 360 -3.31 -11.72 -33.24
C ILE A 360 -3.48 -13.16 -32.72
N GLY A 361 -3.16 -14.12 -33.58
CA GLY A 361 -3.27 -15.56 -33.36
C GLY A 361 -2.86 -16.09 -31.99
N TRP A 362 -1.71 -15.63 -31.51
CA TRP A 362 -1.12 -16.10 -30.27
C TRP A 362 -1.55 -15.32 -29.02
N ARG A 363 -2.33 -14.23 -29.15
CA ARG A 363 -2.89 -13.51 -27.99
C ARG A 363 -3.93 -14.37 -27.29
N LYS A 364 -4.01 -14.24 -25.97
CA LYS A 364 -4.88 -15.06 -25.12
C LYS A 364 -5.44 -14.21 -24.00
N GLY A 365 -6.54 -14.67 -23.43
CA GLY A 365 -7.08 -14.14 -22.20
C GLY A 365 -8.24 -13.17 -22.44
N LEU A 366 -9.30 -13.39 -21.69
CA LEU A 366 -10.42 -12.49 -21.49
C LEU A 366 -10.84 -12.61 -20.03
N ALA A 367 -10.71 -11.54 -19.27
CA ALA A 367 -11.17 -11.49 -17.90
C ALA A 367 -12.01 -10.24 -17.67
N LEU A 368 -13.19 -10.46 -17.13
CA LEU A 368 -14.07 -9.40 -16.65
C LEU A 368 -14.27 -9.63 -15.14
N TYR A 369 -13.95 -8.63 -14.34
CA TYR A 369 -14.22 -8.61 -12.91
C TYR A 369 -15.19 -7.49 -12.58
N VAL A 370 -15.90 -7.66 -11.46
CA VAL A 370 -16.77 -6.62 -10.93
C VAL A 370 -16.66 -6.51 -9.42
N GLU A 371 -16.64 -5.28 -8.94
CA GLU A 371 -16.81 -4.90 -7.53
C GLU A 371 -18.09 -4.05 -7.41
N GLY A 372 -18.78 -4.09 -6.27
CA GLY A 372 -20.03 -3.35 -6.09
C GLY A 372 -20.49 -3.25 -4.64
N PRO A 373 -21.68 -2.68 -4.38
CA PRO A 373 -22.17 -2.45 -3.03
C PRO A 373 -22.35 -3.76 -2.26
N GLY A 374 -21.59 -3.95 -1.17
CA GLY A 374 -21.63 -5.17 -0.35
C GLY A 374 -20.94 -6.39 -0.97
N MET A 375 -20.15 -6.19 -2.03
CA MET A 375 -19.64 -7.27 -2.86
C MET A 375 -18.14 -7.08 -3.13
N ALA A 376 -17.35 -8.08 -2.75
CA ALA A 376 -15.93 -8.10 -3.06
C ALA A 376 -15.71 -8.21 -4.58
N LEU A 377 -14.54 -7.77 -5.04
CA LEU A 377 -14.11 -7.97 -6.42
C LEU A 377 -14.15 -9.46 -6.76
N HIS A 378 -14.93 -9.85 -7.76
CA HIS A 378 -15.06 -11.24 -8.16
C HIS A 378 -15.15 -11.39 -9.69
N PRO A 379 -14.73 -12.54 -10.24
CA PRO A 379 -14.73 -12.77 -11.68
C PRO A 379 -16.13 -13.05 -12.23
N LEU A 380 -16.42 -12.52 -13.41
CA LEU A 380 -17.60 -12.80 -14.24
C LEU A 380 -17.30 -13.74 -15.43
N HIS A 381 -16.09 -14.29 -15.48
CA HIS A 381 -15.57 -15.13 -16.56
C HIS A 381 -15.21 -16.52 -16.05
N ALA A 382 -15.11 -17.49 -16.97
CA ALA A 382 -14.67 -18.84 -16.64
C ALA A 382 -13.22 -18.84 -16.15
N LYS A 383 -12.90 -19.68 -15.15
CA LYS A 383 -11.54 -19.80 -14.60
C LYS A 383 -10.46 -20.00 -15.67
N GLY A 384 -10.76 -20.78 -16.72
CA GLY A 384 -9.84 -21.04 -17.83
C GLY A 384 -9.69 -19.88 -18.84
N SER A 385 -10.47 -18.81 -18.70
CA SER A 385 -10.42 -17.65 -19.59
C SER A 385 -9.30 -16.66 -19.20
N VAL A 386 -8.75 -16.78 -17.99
CA VAL A 386 -7.57 -16.01 -17.60
C VAL A 386 -6.33 -16.64 -18.21
N PHE A 387 -5.58 -15.87 -18.99
CA PHE A 387 -4.26 -16.28 -19.41
C PHE A 387 -3.24 -15.91 -18.35
N SER A 388 -2.68 -16.90 -17.68
CA SER A 388 -1.46 -16.73 -16.89
C SER A 388 -0.28 -17.31 -17.66
N GLU A 389 0.79 -16.54 -17.82
CA GLU A 389 2.05 -17.16 -18.21
C GLU A 389 2.48 -18.16 -17.13
N PRO A 390 3.12 -19.28 -17.50
CA PRO A 390 3.73 -20.16 -16.51
C PRO A 390 4.62 -19.34 -15.57
N PRO A 391 4.60 -19.60 -14.26
CA PRO A 391 5.48 -18.91 -13.34
C PRO A 391 6.93 -19.11 -13.79
N VAL A 392 7.65 -18.00 -13.94
CA VAL A 392 9.07 -18.00 -14.25
C VAL A 392 9.81 -17.96 -12.93
N THR A 393 10.88 -18.76 -12.80
CA THR A 393 11.78 -18.65 -11.64
C THR A 393 12.32 -17.21 -11.58
N PRO A 394 12.08 -16.48 -10.48
CA PRO A 394 12.52 -15.10 -10.38
C PRO A 394 14.03 -14.98 -10.55
N ILE A 395 14.48 -14.03 -11.37
CA ILE A 395 15.88 -13.67 -11.47
C ILE A 395 16.13 -12.61 -10.41
N VAL A 396 16.74 -13.02 -9.30
CA VAL A 396 16.99 -12.16 -8.14
C VAL A 396 18.47 -11.82 -8.06
N ILE A 397 18.78 -10.54 -7.89
CA ILE A 397 20.13 -10.08 -7.56
C ILE A 397 20.27 -10.11 -6.04
N ALA A 398 21.20 -10.93 -5.55
CA ALA A 398 21.56 -10.99 -4.14
C ALA A 398 22.98 -10.43 -3.94
N PRO A 399 23.17 -9.36 -3.14
CA PRO A 399 24.49 -8.91 -2.75
C PRO A 399 25.26 -9.99 -1.99
N MET A 400 26.50 -10.25 -2.40
CA MET A 400 27.36 -11.29 -1.80
C MET A 400 28.77 -10.75 -1.55
N GLY A 401 29.45 -11.31 -0.56
CA GLY A 401 30.89 -11.04 -0.33
C GLY A 401 31.18 -9.70 0.34
N GLY A 402 30.20 -9.13 1.05
CA GLY A 402 30.37 -7.90 1.84
C GLY A 402 30.58 -6.61 1.04
N LYS A 403 30.59 -6.68 -0.29
CA LYS A 403 30.57 -5.52 -1.18
C LYS A 403 29.15 -5.17 -1.59
N SER A 404 28.91 -3.90 -1.82
CA SER A 404 27.64 -3.41 -2.32
C SER A 404 27.51 -3.72 -3.82
N VAL A 405 26.30 -4.10 -4.22
CA VAL A 405 25.91 -4.29 -5.61
C VAL A 405 25.13 -3.07 -6.07
N ILE A 406 25.44 -2.61 -7.27
CA ILE A 406 24.77 -1.48 -7.93
C ILE A 406 24.05 -2.02 -9.16
N GLN A 407 22.74 -1.79 -9.26
CA GLN A 407 21.93 -2.18 -10.41
C GLN A 407 21.19 -0.97 -10.98
N ARG A 408 21.47 -0.63 -12.24
CA ARG A 408 20.62 0.28 -13.00
C ARG A 408 19.37 -0.45 -13.48
N SER A 409 18.21 0.16 -13.29
CA SER A 409 16.93 -0.39 -13.74
C SER A 409 15.92 0.75 -13.90
N PHE A 410 14.80 0.46 -14.54
CA PHE A 410 13.63 1.31 -14.38
C PHE A 410 12.90 0.91 -13.10
N ILE A 411 12.33 1.88 -12.39
CA ILE A 411 11.54 1.61 -11.19
C ILE A 411 10.13 2.14 -11.44
N GLN A 412 9.13 1.31 -11.16
CA GLN A 412 7.75 1.73 -11.16
C GLN A 412 7.41 2.28 -9.77
N GLU A 413 7.04 3.55 -9.68
CA GLU A 413 6.63 4.22 -8.45
C GLU A 413 5.33 4.96 -8.68
N ALA A 414 4.29 4.68 -7.88
CA ALA A 414 3.01 5.39 -7.91
C ALA A 414 2.41 5.60 -9.33
N GLY A 415 2.49 4.58 -10.20
CA GLY A 415 2.01 4.65 -11.58
C GLY A 415 2.96 5.32 -12.58
N HIS A 416 4.09 5.86 -12.12
CA HIS A 416 5.12 6.50 -12.94
C HIS A 416 6.34 5.60 -13.09
N LYS A 417 6.93 5.61 -14.29
CA LYS A 417 8.13 4.83 -14.59
C LYS A 417 9.36 5.74 -14.53
N ARG A 418 10.16 5.61 -13.48
CA ARG A 418 11.44 6.31 -13.35
C ARG A 418 12.52 5.60 -14.13
N THR A 419 13.15 6.31 -15.06
CA THR A 419 14.06 5.70 -16.04
C THR A 419 15.55 5.85 -15.72
N HIS A 420 15.91 6.72 -14.78
CA HIS A 420 17.31 7.04 -14.43
C HIS A 420 17.72 6.48 -13.07
N CYS A 421 17.16 5.32 -12.68
CA CYS A 421 17.35 4.78 -11.34
C CYS A 421 18.63 3.94 -11.19
N LEU A 422 19.24 4.06 -10.02
CA LEU A 422 20.37 3.25 -9.59
C LEU A 422 20.07 2.71 -8.18
N SER A 423 19.82 1.40 -8.10
CA SER A 423 19.58 0.69 -6.86
C SER A 423 20.90 0.18 -6.28
N VAL A 424 21.10 0.34 -4.98
CA VAL A 424 22.29 -0.08 -4.24
C VAL A 424 21.87 -1.01 -3.11
N GLY A 425 22.51 -2.18 -3.02
CA GLY A 425 22.24 -3.16 -1.97
C GLY A 425 23.52 -3.76 -1.41
N THR A 426 23.57 -3.94 -0.09
CA THR A 426 24.69 -4.56 0.61
C THR A 426 24.17 -5.74 1.42
N GLN A 427 24.95 -6.83 1.49
CA GLN A 427 24.52 -8.05 2.19
C GLN A 427 24.21 -7.75 3.67
N GLY A 428 22.98 -8.04 4.10
CA GLY A 428 22.55 -7.86 5.49
C GLY A 428 22.35 -6.41 5.92
N ALA A 429 22.33 -5.47 4.98
CA ALA A 429 22.05 -4.06 5.23
C ALA A 429 20.82 -3.62 4.42
N ALA A 430 20.26 -2.47 4.79
CA ALA A 430 19.22 -1.84 3.99
C ALA A 430 19.72 -1.49 2.58
N SER A 431 18.77 -1.42 1.64
CA SER A 431 18.99 -1.06 0.25
C SER A 431 18.26 0.24 -0.09
N PHE A 432 18.67 0.90 -1.15
CA PHE A 432 18.10 2.18 -1.57
C PHE A 432 18.17 2.38 -3.07
N THR A 433 17.40 3.33 -3.58
CA THR A 433 17.46 3.75 -4.98
C THR A 433 17.59 5.27 -5.08
N ILE A 434 18.53 5.70 -5.92
CA ILE A 434 18.70 7.11 -6.32
C ILE A 434 18.22 7.29 -7.75
N ASP A 435 17.49 8.36 -8.01
CA ASP A 435 17.19 8.82 -9.36
C ASP A 435 18.28 9.78 -9.85
N LEU A 436 19.09 9.36 -10.81
CA LEU A 436 20.22 10.14 -11.33
C LEU A 436 19.80 11.38 -12.12
N SER A 437 18.53 11.50 -12.53
CA SER A 437 18.04 12.70 -13.21
C SER A 437 17.78 13.86 -12.24
N SER A 438 17.63 13.56 -10.95
CA SER A 438 17.24 14.53 -9.92
C SER A 438 18.12 14.50 -8.66
N GLY A 439 18.95 13.46 -8.49
CA GLY A 439 19.75 13.22 -7.30
C GLY A 439 18.93 12.76 -6.09
N SER A 440 17.65 12.45 -6.28
CA SER A 440 16.71 12.17 -5.20
C SER A 440 16.81 10.74 -4.70
N LEU A 441 16.89 10.58 -3.38
CA LEU A 441 16.68 9.32 -2.66
C LEU A 441 15.18 9.13 -2.48
N PHE A 442 14.51 8.45 -3.42
CA PHE A 442 13.05 8.34 -3.38
C PHE A 442 12.54 7.08 -2.67
N GLN A 443 13.36 6.03 -2.56
CA GLN A 443 12.99 4.82 -1.83
C GLN A 443 14.16 4.16 -1.11
N MET A 444 13.85 3.55 0.03
CA MET A 444 14.73 2.69 0.82
C MET A 444 13.96 1.47 1.33
N TRP A 445 14.64 0.34 1.54
CA TRP A 445 14.00 -0.87 2.04
C TRP A 445 14.94 -1.77 2.81
N ASP A 446 14.35 -2.58 3.69
CA ASP A 446 15.00 -3.71 4.34
C ASP A 446 14.44 -5.02 3.79
N GLY A 447 15.31 -5.99 3.54
CA GLY A 447 14.95 -7.27 2.92
C GLY A 447 15.95 -7.72 1.84
N ALA A 448 15.47 -8.59 0.94
CA ALA A 448 16.25 -8.95 -0.24
C ALA A 448 16.37 -7.74 -1.19
N PHE A 449 17.42 -7.75 -2.01
CA PHE A 449 17.78 -6.57 -2.78
C PHE A 449 16.81 -6.32 -3.95
N LEU A 450 16.93 -7.04 -5.07
CA LEU A 450 16.18 -6.68 -6.27
C LEU A 450 15.76 -7.90 -7.10
N GLU A 451 14.49 -7.91 -7.51
CA GLU A 451 13.92 -8.80 -8.52
C GLU A 451 14.09 -8.14 -9.90
N THR A 452 14.69 -8.85 -10.85
CA THR A 452 15.03 -8.31 -12.18
C THR A 452 14.57 -9.20 -13.34
N THR A 453 13.62 -10.11 -13.11
CA THR A 453 13.02 -10.97 -14.15
C THR A 453 12.52 -10.12 -15.31
N SER A 454 11.84 -9.02 -15.04
CA SER A 454 11.28 -8.16 -16.11
C SER A 454 12.36 -7.50 -17.00
N MET A 455 13.62 -7.49 -16.55
CA MET A 455 14.77 -6.96 -17.29
C MET A 455 15.40 -7.99 -18.22
N TRP A 456 15.44 -9.26 -17.80
CA TRP A 456 16.27 -10.28 -18.45
C TRP A 456 15.50 -11.50 -18.95
N HIS A 457 14.25 -11.69 -18.52
CA HIS A 457 13.39 -12.73 -19.07
C HIS A 457 12.86 -12.30 -20.45
N ARG A 458 12.99 -13.21 -21.43
CA ARG A 458 12.65 -12.98 -22.85
C ARG A 458 13.34 -11.75 -23.41
N ARG A 459 12.57 -10.76 -23.90
CA ARG A 459 13.10 -9.52 -24.49
C ARG A 459 13.32 -8.42 -23.46
N GLY A 460 12.97 -8.65 -22.20
CA GLY A 460 13.18 -7.67 -21.14
C GLY A 460 12.46 -6.34 -21.37
N ASN A 461 11.34 -6.31 -22.08
CA ASN A 461 10.73 -5.07 -22.59
C ASN A 461 10.42 -4.05 -21.47
N GLN A 462 10.09 -4.53 -20.28
CA GLN A 462 9.75 -3.66 -19.15
C GLN A 462 10.99 -3.01 -18.54
N GLN A 463 12.14 -3.71 -18.50
CA GLN A 463 13.39 -3.23 -17.88
C GLN A 463 13.22 -2.78 -16.42
N ASN A 464 12.20 -3.28 -15.71
CA ASN A 464 11.89 -2.87 -14.34
C ASN A 464 12.66 -3.72 -13.32
N GLY A 465 13.26 -3.06 -12.33
CA GLY A 465 13.70 -3.68 -11.09
C GLY A 465 12.62 -3.54 -10.02
N THR A 466 12.36 -4.59 -9.25
CA THR A 466 11.38 -4.54 -8.16
C THR A 466 12.09 -4.79 -6.83
N PRO A 467 12.06 -3.84 -5.88
CA PRO A 467 12.59 -4.06 -4.53
C PRO A 467 11.96 -5.28 -3.85
N LEU A 468 12.79 -6.11 -3.20
CA LEU A 468 12.32 -7.32 -2.50
C LEU A 468 12.33 -7.12 -0.98
N GLY A 469 11.48 -6.23 -0.48
CA GLY A 469 11.39 -5.98 0.95
C GLY A 469 10.32 -4.97 1.33
N THR A 470 10.41 -4.48 2.56
CA THR A 470 9.51 -3.43 3.04
C THR A 470 10.02 -2.07 2.58
N VAL A 471 9.38 -1.54 1.56
CA VAL A 471 9.75 -0.27 0.93
C VAL A 471 9.18 0.91 1.71
N ILE A 472 10.03 1.88 1.98
CA ILE A 472 9.69 3.21 2.46
C ILE A 472 9.96 4.20 1.33
N THR A 473 8.92 4.90 0.90
CA THR A 473 9.01 6.01 -0.06
C THR A 473 9.24 7.33 0.67
N LEU A 474 10.19 8.13 0.20
CA LEU A 474 10.56 9.44 0.77
C LEU A 474 9.89 10.61 0.03
N GLY A 475 9.14 10.34 -1.04
CA GLY A 475 8.41 11.35 -1.83
C GLY A 475 9.13 11.77 -3.12
N ASP A 476 8.42 12.48 -4.00
CA ASP A 476 8.87 12.85 -5.35
C ASP A 476 9.61 14.20 -5.42
N GLU A 477 9.77 14.87 -4.28
CA GLU A 477 10.41 16.17 -4.19
C GLU A 477 11.94 16.03 -4.36
N LEU A 478 12.57 17.03 -5.00
CA LEU A 478 14.03 17.12 -5.02
C LEU A 478 14.53 17.22 -3.57
N ASP A 479 15.42 16.33 -3.14
CA ASP A 479 15.99 16.39 -1.78
C ASP A 479 16.67 17.74 -1.48
N PHE A 480 17.14 18.43 -2.54
CA PHE A 480 18.01 19.60 -2.43
C PHE A 480 17.58 20.76 -3.32
N ALA A 481 17.76 21.97 -2.78
CA ALA A 481 17.58 23.22 -3.51
C ALA A 481 18.39 24.35 -2.87
N ALA A 482 18.62 25.40 -3.66
CA ALA A 482 19.51 26.52 -3.39
C ALA A 482 18.78 27.86 -3.57
N GLY A 483 18.50 28.59 -2.47
CA GLY A 483 17.90 29.94 -2.49
C GLY A 483 16.38 29.99 -2.29
N ASN A 484 15.75 31.14 -2.59
CA ASN A 484 14.29 31.33 -2.50
C ASN A 484 13.61 30.68 -3.71
N HIS A 485 12.72 29.72 -3.46
CA HIS A 485 12.04 28.91 -4.46
C HIS A 485 11.06 29.72 -5.33
N ASP A 486 11.26 29.65 -6.66
CA ASP A 486 10.18 29.81 -7.64
C ASP A 486 10.01 28.45 -8.34
N GLN A 487 8.77 27.98 -8.53
CA GLN A 487 8.47 26.59 -8.93
C GLN A 487 8.88 26.23 -10.37
N ASN A 488 9.35 27.22 -11.15
CA ASN A 488 9.65 27.09 -12.57
C ASN A 488 11.06 26.60 -12.92
N ASP A 489 11.91 26.24 -11.94
CA ASP A 489 13.35 25.98 -12.16
C ASP A 489 13.76 24.52 -11.91
N LYS A 490 12.82 23.56 -12.04
CA LYS A 490 13.01 22.15 -11.65
C LYS A 490 14.01 21.36 -12.50
N GLU A 491 14.19 21.70 -13.78
CA GLU A 491 15.06 20.93 -14.70
C GLU A 491 16.38 21.63 -15.04
N SER A 492 16.47 22.97 -14.88
CA SER A 492 17.66 23.77 -15.21
C SER A 492 18.72 23.81 -14.09
N ALA A 493 18.39 23.40 -12.88
CA ALA A 493 19.28 23.51 -11.73
C ALA A 493 20.11 22.24 -11.45
N PHE A 494 19.61 21.02 -11.69
CA PHE A 494 20.34 19.80 -11.31
C PHE A 494 21.18 19.26 -12.47
N ARG A 495 22.45 18.92 -12.19
CA ARG A 495 23.32 18.24 -13.15
C ARG A 495 24.12 17.14 -12.47
N PHE A 496 23.76 15.89 -12.75
CA PHE A 496 24.58 14.74 -12.39
C PHE A 496 25.96 14.81 -13.07
N LEU A 497 27.03 14.55 -12.32
CA LEU A 497 28.39 14.53 -12.84
C LEU A 497 28.91 13.10 -12.95
N GLU A 498 29.03 12.41 -11.81
CA GLU A 498 29.64 11.08 -11.72
C GLU A 498 29.25 10.38 -10.41
N TYR A 499 29.60 9.10 -10.28
CA TYR A 499 29.71 8.45 -8.98
C TYR A 499 31.02 7.69 -8.89
N ASN A 500 31.69 7.80 -7.74
CA ASN A 500 32.91 7.06 -7.45
C ASN A 500 32.61 5.94 -6.45
N ILE A 501 33.12 4.74 -6.74
CA ILE A 501 32.84 3.53 -5.94
C ILE A 501 34.02 3.27 -5.00
N ASP A 502 33.76 3.13 -3.71
CA ASP A 502 34.80 2.80 -2.74
C ASP A 502 35.15 1.30 -2.71
N ASN A 503 36.10 0.92 -1.85
CA ASN A 503 36.54 -0.48 -1.72
C ASN A 503 35.45 -1.44 -1.21
N LYS A 504 34.36 -0.93 -0.63
CA LYS A 504 33.16 -1.67 -0.20
C LYS A 504 32.07 -1.66 -1.26
N GLY A 505 32.31 -1.11 -2.44
CA GLY A 505 31.30 -1.02 -3.50
C GLY A 505 30.27 0.10 -3.29
N LEU A 506 30.41 0.95 -2.26
CA LEU A 506 29.45 2.02 -1.99
C LEU A 506 29.76 3.24 -2.88
N PRO A 507 28.76 3.77 -3.61
CA PRO A 507 28.94 4.96 -4.43
C PRO A 507 28.94 6.23 -3.57
N THR A 508 29.75 7.21 -3.99
CA THR A 508 29.59 8.63 -3.66
C THR A 508 29.17 9.34 -4.92
N PHE A 509 27.96 9.92 -4.92
CA PHE A 509 27.38 10.62 -6.07
C PHE A 509 27.83 12.07 -6.07
N SER A 510 28.29 12.56 -7.22
CA SER A 510 28.70 13.95 -7.43
C SER A 510 27.72 14.62 -8.39
N TYR A 511 27.19 15.77 -8.01
CA TYR A 511 26.27 16.54 -8.84
C TYR A 511 26.39 18.04 -8.55
N LEU A 512 25.91 18.85 -9.49
CA LEU A 512 25.71 20.28 -9.31
C LEU A 512 24.25 20.58 -9.04
N ILE A 513 24.00 21.51 -8.13
CA ILE A 513 22.71 22.19 -7.97
C ILE A 513 22.99 23.66 -8.26
N ARG A 514 22.63 24.09 -9.47
CA ARG A 514 23.09 25.33 -10.11
C ARG A 514 24.62 25.30 -10.18
N ASP A 515 25.26 26.12 -9.35
CA ASP A 515 26.70 26.31 -9.20
C ASP A 515 27.27 25.66 -7.92
N LEU A 516 26.44 25.01 -7.11
CA LEU A 516 26.87 24.33 -5.89
C LEU A 516 27.31 22.90 -6.18
N ALA A 517 28.57 22.59 -5.90
CA ALA A 517 29.08 21.24 -5.97
C ALA A 517 28.69 20.44 -4.73
N VAL A 518 28.04 19.29 -4.95
CA VAL A 518 27.57 18.39 -3.91
C VAL A 518 28.15 17.00 -4.11
N ALA A 519 28.70 16.43 -3.05
CA ALA A 519 29.05 15.01 -2.96
C ALA A 519 28.15 14.33 -1.92
N ASP A 520 27.45 13.27 -2.31
CA ASP A 520 26.43 12.59 -1.53
C ASP A 520 26.76 11.12 -1.37
N LYS A 521 26.95 10.68 -0.13
CA LYS A 521 27.24 9.29 0.21
C LYS A 521 26.18 8.76 1.15
N ILE A 522 25.56 7.66 0.76
CA ILE A 522 24.55 6.96 1.55
C ILE A 522 25.17 5.66 2.07
N ILE A 523 25.11 5.47 3.39
CA ILE A 523 25.78 4.40 4.11
C ILE A 523 24.69 3.57 4.81
N PRO A 524 24.39 2.35 4.34
CA PRO A 524 23.39 1.52 4.97
C PRO A 524 23.92 0.89 6.27
N SER A 525 23.06 0.83 7.28
CA SER A 525 23.35 0.15 8.55
C SER A 525 23.19 -1.36 8.43
N VAL A 526 24.05 -2.10 9.14
CA VAL A 526 23.96 -3.57 9.30
C VAL A 526 23.37 -3.97 10.66
N THR A 527 23.19 -3.00 11.55
CA THR A 527 22.71 -3.25 12.92
C THR A 527 21.21 -3.02 13.04
N GLU A 528 20.69 -2.02 12.36
CA GLU A 528 19.30 -1.57 12.41
C GLU A 528 18.80 -1.12 11.03
N ARG A 529 17.50 -0.87 10.91
CA ARG A 529 16.86 -0.37 9.68
C ARG A 529 17.10 1.14 9.54
N SER A 530 18.30 1.49 9.11
CA SER A 530 18.68 2.89 8.89
C SER A 530 19.66 3.10 7.74
N LEU A 531 19.65 4.31 7.20
CA LEU A 531 20.61 4.84 6.23
C LEU A 531 21.22 6.12 6.79
N THR A 532 22.54 6.19 6.89
CA THR A 532 23.23 7.45 7.17
C THR A 532 23.59 8.13 5.85
N ARG A 533 23.11 9.36 5.66
CA ARG A 533 23.43 10.18 4.49
C ARG A 533 24.44 11.25 4.88
N ARG A 534 25.56 11.27 4.17
CA ARG A 534 26.66 12.22 4.33
C ARG A 534 26.80 13.05 3.08
N ILE A 535 26.42 14.32 3.19
CA ILE A 535 26.43 15.27 2.09
C ILE A 535 27.56 16.27 2.34
N THR A 536 28.39 16.50 1.35
CA THR A 536 29.41 17.55 1.37
C THR A 536 29.01 18.61 0.36
N VAL A 537 28.69 19.81 0.84
CA VAL A 537 28.32 20.96 0.01
C VAL A 537 29.50 21.90 -0.06
N THR A 538 29.94 22.26 -1.27
CA THR A 538 30.96 23.28 -1.48
C THR A 538 30.29 24.53 -2.02
N SER A 539 30.37 25.62 -1.25
CA SER A 539 29.80 26.91 -1.63
C SER A 539 30.83 28.03 -1.50
N HIS A 540 30.72 29.02 -2.39
CA HIS A 540 31.47 30.27 -2.34
C HIS A 540 30.66 31.43 -1.75
N LYS A 541 29.41 31.17 -1.34
CA LYS A 541 28.49 32.14 -0.76
C LYS A 541 27.68 31.49 0.35
N ASP A 542 27.26 32.28 1.34
CA ASP A 542 26.33 31.81 2.36
C ASP A 542 25.00 31.43 1.69
N ILE A 543 24.50 30.23 1.96
CA ILE A 543 23.28 29.72 1.35
C ILE A 543 22.44 28.90 2.32
N ALA A 544 21.12 29.03 2.22
CA ALA A 544 20.19 28.08 2.80
C ALA A 544 20.09 26.84 1.89
N PHE A 545 20.62 25.71 2.36
CA PHE A 545 20.61 24.43 1.66
C PHE A 545 19.47 23.57 2.22
N ARG A 546 18.50 23.21 1.39
CA ARG A 546 17.45 22.24 1.75
C ARG A 546 18.08 20.86 1.85
N VAL A 547 17.80 20.11 2.92
CA VAL A 547 18.34 18.76 3.15
C VAL A 547 17.30 17.65 3.19
N ALA A 548 16.05 18.03 3.40
CA ALA A 548 14.88 17.17 3.30
C ALA A 548 13.64 18.05 3.07
N SER A 549 12.64 17.47 2.42
CA SER A 549 11.29 18.03 2.36
C SER A 549 10.27 16.94 2.66
N GLY A 550 9.04 17.34 2.93
CA GLY A 550 7.93 16.41 3.05
C GLY A 550 6.60 17.11 3.21
N VAL A 551 5.51 16.40 2.93
CA VAL A 551 4.14 16.94 3.07
C VAL A 551 3.82 17.36 4.51
N ARG A 552 4.50 16.73 5.48
CA ARG A 552 4.43 17.06 6.90
C ARG A 552 5.72 16.62 7.58
N ILE A 553 6.32 17.52 8.35
CA ILE A 553 7.52 17.33 9.16
C ILE A 553 7.20 17.78 10.60
N GLU A 554 7.38 16.89 11.55
CA GLU A 554 7.15 17.14 12.98
C GLU A 554 8.48 17.02 13.73
N GLU A 555 8.94 18.10 14.36
CA GLU A 555 10.07 18.04 15.30
C GLU A 555 9.60 17.34 16.58
N LEU A 556 10.37 16.35 17.02
CA LEU A 556 10.05 15.49 18.15
C LEU A 556 10.82 15.91 19.40
N PRO A 557 10.33 15.57 20.62
CA PRO A 557 10.98 15.93 21.88
C PRO A 557 12.44 15.48 22.03
N ASP A 558 12.87 14.45 21.31
CA ASP A 558 14.24 13.94 21.30
C ASP A 558 15.15 14.65 20.28
N GLY A 559 14.65 15.69 19.61
CA GLY A 559 15.37 16.47 18.58
C GLY A 559 15.39 15.84 17.20
N SER A 560 14.77 14.66 17.01
CA SER A 560 14.59 14.05 15.69
C SER A 560 13.35 14.61 14.98
N TYR A 561 13.22 14.32 13.69
CA TYR A 561 12.10 14.78 12.85
C TYR A 561 11.32 13.58 12.34
N ALA A 562 10.01 13.55 12.55
CA ALA A 562 9.11 12.61 11.88
C ALA A 562 8.70 13.16 10.51
N MET A 563 8.98 12.38 9.46
CA MET A 563 8.82 12.77 8.07
C MET A 563 7.57 12.12 7.44
N HIS A 564 6.90 12.84 6.53
CA HIS A 564 5.72 12.38 5.77
C HIS A 564 4.63 11.75 6.64
N ASP A 565 4.19 12.50 7.65
CA ASP A 565 3.20 12.02 8.63
C ASP A 565 3.66 10.74 9.36
N LYS A 566 4.86 10.78 9.96
CA LYS A 566 5.48 9.68 10.73
C LYS A 566 5.66 8.39 9.91
N ASN A 567 6.14 8.54 8.67
CA ASN A 567 6.53 7.44 7.80
C ASN A 567 7.96 6.93 8.09
N TYR A 568 8.87 7.85 8.42
CA TYR A 568 10.24 7.57 8.89
C TYR A 568 10.75 8.72 9.75
N TYR A 569 11.86 8.49 10.47
CA TYR A 569 12.56 9.50 11.26
C TYR A 569 13.81 10.01 10.53
N LEU A 570 14.12 11.29 10.72
CA LEU A 570 15.38 11.92 10.34
C LEU A 570 16.04 12.50 11.59
N THR A 571 17.29 12.10 11.87
CA THR A 571 18.07 12.60 13.01
C THR A 571 19.39 13.16 12.52
N PHE A 572 19.78 14.37 12.93
CA PHE A 572 21.10 14.92 12.63
C PHE A 572 22.14 14.38 13.60
N ASP A 573 23.27 13.91 13.08
CA ASP A 573 24.31 13.27 13.90
C ASP A 573 25.22 14.29 14.62
N GLN A 574 25.11 15.57 14.26
CA GLN A 574 25.96 16.64 14.77
C GLN A 574 25.12 17.71 15.47
N GLU A 575 25.37 17.93 16.77
CA GLU A 575 24.66 18.98 17.55
C GLU A 575 24.85 20.39 16.99
N SER A 576 25.94 20.63 16.26
CA SER A 576 26.22 21.91 15.60
C SER A 576 25.32 22.20 14.40
N ILE A 577 24.66 21.18 13.84
CA ILE A 577 23.75 21.33 12.72
C ILE A 577 22.32 21.45 13.26
N LYS A 578 21.78 22.68 13.21
CA LYS A 578 20.40 22.97 13.56
C LYS A 578 19.64 23.35 12.29
N PRO A 579 18.85 22.44 11.71
CA PRO A 579 18.02 22.79 10.56
C PRO A 579 16.93 23.78 10.98
N VAL A 580 16.49 24.58 10.03
CA VAL A 580 15.33 25.46 10.15
C VAL A 580 14.19 24.84 9.36
N LEU A 581 13.10 24.51 10.06
CA LEU A 581 11.86 24.07 9.46
C LEU A 581 11.11 25.25 8.82
N LYS A 582 10.75 25.12 7.55
CA LYS A 582 10.03 26.13 6.78
C LYS A 582 8.81 25.52 6.10
N ASN A 583 7.74 26.32 5.97
CA ASN A 583 6.59 25.98 5.15
C ASN A 583 6.79 26.52 3.73
N SER A 584 6.68 25.65 2.73
CA SER A 584 6.94 25.94 1.33
C SER A 584 5.78 25.42 0.46
N GLY A 585 4.68 26.18 0.49
CA GLY A 585 3.45 25.83 -0.24
C GLY A 585 2.77 24.58 0.33
N ALA A 586 2.71 23.51 -0.47
CA ALA A 586 2.11 22.23 -0.08
C ALA A 586 3.03 21.32 0.76
N TYR A 587 4.28 21.74 0.99
CA TYR A 587 5.30 20.95 1.67
C TYR A 587 5.97 21.75 2.78
N GLN A 588 6.72 21.05 3.61
CA GLN A 588 7.63 21.59 4.61
C GLN A 588 9.05 21.18 4.29
N GLU A 589 10.02 22.00 4.67
CA GLU A 589 11.43 21.84 4.31
C GLU A 589 12.32 22.00 5.53
N LEU A 590 13.33 21.14 5.66
CA LEU A 590 14.43 21.32 6.58
C LEU A 590 15.58 21.97 5.83
N THR A 591 15.99 23.17 6.26
CA THR A 591 17.05 23.95 5.62
C THR A 591 18.21 24.19 6.58
N ILE A 592 19.45 24.04 6.11
CA ILE A 592 20.67 24.30 6.88
C ILE A 592 21.41 25.47 6.26
N HIS A 593 21.96 26.34 7.10
CA HIS A 593 22.86 27.40 6.65
C HIS A 593 24.24 26.81 6.32
N VAL A 594 24.61 26.87 5.04
CA VAL A 594 25.94 26.50 4.55
C VAL A 594 26.76 27.76 4.40
N LYS A 595 27.93 27.80 5.06
CA LYS A 595 28.83 28.97 5.01
C LYS A 595 29.54 29.05 3.65
N GLY A 596 29.74 30.26 3.15
CA GLY A 596 30.37 30.55 1.86
C GLY A 596 31.89 30.35 1.78
N THR A 597 32.50 29.62 2.72
CA THR A 597 33.94 29.39 2.77
C THR A 597 34.24 27.89 2.84
N GLY A 598 34.29 27.24 1.68
CA GLY A 598 34.80 25.88 1.53
C GLY A 598 33.74 24.78 1.58
N ALA A 599 34.18 23.57 1.87
CA ALA A 599 33.33 22.39 1.94
C ALA A 599 32.75 22.21 3.35
N GLN A 600 31.43 22.10 3.45
CA GLN A 600 30.72 21.78 4.70
C GLN A 600 30.11 20.39 4.60
N VAL A 601 30.35 19.57 5.63
CA VAL A 601 29.78 18.22 5.74
C VAL A 601 28.50 18.30 6.57
N ILE A 602 27.42 17.74 6.03
CA ILE A 602 26.14 17.54 6.68
C ILE A 602 25.91 16.04 6.79
N GLN A 603 25.60 15.55 7.99
CA GLN A 603 25.34 14.14 8.21
C GLN A 603 24.04 13.96 9.01
N TYR A 604 23.18 13.09 8.51
CA TYR A 604 21.95 12.71 9.17
C TYR A 604 21.62 11.24 8.90
N THR A 605 20.82 10.65 9.78
CA THR A 605 20.39 9.27 9.73
C THR A 605 18.89 9.20 9.48
N LEU A 606 18.51 8.41 8.48
CA LEU A 606 17.13 8.05 8.16
C LEU A 606 16.84 6.70 8.82
N LEU A 607 15.81 6.63 9.66
CA LEU A 607 15.45 5.42 10.41
C LEU A 607 13.97 5.14 10.25
N TRP A 608 13.62 3.89 9.96
CA TRP A 608 12.23 3.50 9.76
C TRP A 608 11.91 2.16 10.38
#